data_AF-A0A955I895-F1
#
_entry.id   AF-A0A955I895-F1
#
_cell.length_a   1.000
_cell.length_b   1.000
_cell.length_c   1.000
_cell.angle_alpha   90.00
_cell.angle_beta   90.00
_cell.angle_gamma   90.00
#
_symmetry.space_group_name_H-M   'P 1'
#
loop_
_entity.id
_entity.type
_entity.pdbx_description
1 polymer ?
#
loop_
_entity_poly.entity_id
_entity_poly.type
_entity_poly.pdbx_seq_one_letter_code
_entity_poly.pdbx_strand_id
1 'polypeptide(L)' 'MTSKPPSKYFFIDLNVSDMTIVNWGVSDTATLTGNTEDPIVHRIFLTEGQYNKFLKKLR' A
#
# COMPACT_ATOMS: atom_id res chain seq x y z
N MET A 1 -11.07 -13.18 25.67
CA MET A 1 -10.12 -13.39 24.55
C MET A 1 -9.81 -12.03 23.95
N THR A 2 -8.58 -11.57 24.09
CA THR A 2 -8.11 -10.23 23.68
C THR A 2 -7.99 -10.18 22.16
N SER A 3 -8.82 -9.37 21.49
CA SER A 3 -8.66 -9.10 20.06
C SER A 3 -7.33 -8.39 19.83
N LYS A 4 -6.42 -9.01 19.07
CA LYS A 4 -5.22 -8.35 18.54
C LYS A 4 -5.69 -7.06 17.84
N PRO A 5 -5.07 -5.90 18.10
CA PRO A 5 -5.41 -4.68 17.36
C PRO A 5 -5.24 -4.94 15.85
N PRO A 6 -6.13 -4.39 15.00
CA PRO A 6 -6.05 -4.63 13.57
C PRO A 6 -4.66 -4.23 13.06
N SER A 7 -4.05 -5.12 12.30
CA SER A 7 -2.73 -4.86 11.73
C SER A 7 -2.90 -3.80 10.65
N LYS A 8 -2.29 -2.63 10.83
CA LYS A 8 -2.29 -1.58 9.82
C LYS A 8 -1.25 -1.91 8.77
N TYR A 9 -1.69 -2.03 7.53
CA TYR A 9 -0.84 -2.21 6.37
C TYR A 9 -0.76 -0.91 5.58
N PHE A 10 0.44 -0.49 5.23
CA PHE A 10 0.66 0.70 4.43
C PHE A 10 0.93 0.30 3.00
N PHE A 11 0.44 1.05 2.02
CA PHE A 11 0.61 0.68 0.63
C PHE A 11 0.77 1.87 -0.30
N ILE A 12 1.34 1.58 -1.47
CA ILE A 12 1.23 2.39 -2.69
C ILE A 12 0.67 1.51 -3.80
N ASP A 13 -0.16 2.08 -4.66
CA ASP A 13 -0.63 1.45 -5.88
C ASP A 13 0.11 2.07 -7.06
N LEU A 14 0.70 1.21 -7.88
CA LEU A 14 1.55 1.57 -9.00
C LEU A 14 0.87 1.12 -10.29
N ASN A 15 0.73 2.04 -11.26
CA ASN A 15 0.44 1.65 -12.63
C ASN A 15 1.70 1.02 -13.23
N VAL A 16 1.63 -0.27 -13.58
CA VAL A 16 2.80 -1.03 -14.04
C VAL A 16 3.21 -0.69 -15.48
N SER A 17 2.36 0.02 -16.23
CA SER A 17 2.66 0.39 -17.62
C SER A 17 3.57 1.62 -17.72
N ASP A 18 3.40 2.59 -16.82
CA ASP A 18 4.12 3.88 -16.84
C ASP A 18 4.86 4.18 -15.52
N MET A 19 4.77 3.28 -14.54
CA MET A 19 5.37 3.38 -13.21
C MET A 19 4.88 4.59 -12.42
N THR A 20 3.72 5.15 -12.76
CA THR A 20 3.11 6.23 -12.01
C THR A 20 2.45 5.69 -10.74
N ILE A 21 2.61 6.43 -9.64
CA ILE A 21 1.90 6.11 -8.40
C ILE A 21 0.50 6.71 -8.53
N VAL A 22 -0.51 5.83 -8.50
CA VAL A 22 -1.91 6.21 -8.72
C VAL A 22 -2.72 6.28 -7.43
N ASN A 23 -2.24 5.64 -6.36
CA ASN A 23 -2.88 5.70 -5.04
C ASN A 23 -1.87 5.35 -3.93
N TRP A 24 -2.18 5.69 -2.68
CA TRP A 24 -1.45 5.26 -1.50
C TRP A 24 -2.33 5.39 -0.26
N GLY A 25 -2.09 4.55 0.75
CA GLY A 25 -2.94 4.59 1.94
C GLY A 25 -2.61 3.58 3.02
N VAL A 26 -3.60 3.41 3.91
CA VAL A 26 -3.59 2.45 5.00
C VAL A 26 -4.76 1.50 4.81
N SER A 27 -4.52 0.21 5.02
CA SER A 27 -5.53 -0.86 4.94
C SER A 27 -5.45 -1.72 6.19
N ASP A 28 -6.60 -2.23 6.63
CA ASP A 28 -6.68 -3.21 7.72
C ASP A 28 -6.40 -4.65 7.23
N THR A 29 -6.35 -4.83 5.91
CA THR A 29 -6.08 -6.11 5.25
C THR A 29 -4.95 -5.99 4.24
N ALA A 30 -4.17 -7.05 4.10
CA ALA A 30 -3.17 -7.19 3.06
C ALA A 30 -3.37 -8.51 2.33
N THR A 31 -3.23 -8.46 1.00
CA THR A 31 -3.13 -9.66 0.16
C THR A 31 -1.66 -9.94 -0.10
N LEU A 32 -1.27 -11.21 -0.16
CA LEU A 32 0.11 -11.59 -0.50
C LEU A 32 0.46 -11.33 -1.97
N THR A 33 -0.56 -11.19 -2.82
CA THR A 33 -0.38 -11.08 -4.27
C THR A 33 -0.21 -9.65 -4.76
N GLY A 34 -0.63 -8.63 -3.99
CA GLY A 34 -0.62 -7.24 -4.45
C GLY A 34 -1.56 -6.96 -5.63
N ASN A 35 -2.42 -7.92 -6.00
CA ASN A 35 -3.40 -7.73 -7.06
C ASN A 35 -4.49 -6.76 -6.60
N THR A 36 -4.88 -5.86 -7.51
CA THR A 36 -6.06 -5.02 -7.34
C THR A 36 -7.15 -5.47 -8.32
N GLU A 37 -8.30 -4.78 -8.30
CA GLU A 37 -9.36 -5.02 -9.28
C GLU A 37 -8.95 -4.58 -10.70
N ASP A 38 -7.98 -3.67 -10.79
CA ASP A 38 -7.42 -3.21 -12.05
C ASP A 38 -6.13 -4.01 -12.38
N PRO A 39 -6.09 -4.75 -13.51
CA PRO A 39 -4.95 -5.58 -13.87
C PRO A 39 -3.67 -4.80 -14.20
N ILE A 40 -3.75 -3.50 -14.50
CA ILE A 40 -2.56 -2.66 -14.71
C ILE A 40 -2.09 -1.97 -13.42
N VAL A 41 -2.81 -2.15 -12.31
CA VAL A 41 -2.47 -1.57 -11.02
C VAL A 41 -2.01 -2.65 -10.05
N HIS A 42 -0.77 -2.51 -9.57
CA HIS A 42 -0.19 -3.40 -8.58
C HIS A 42 0.01 -2.67 -7.25
N ARG A 43 -0.43 -3.30 -6.15
CA ARG A 43 -0.27 -2.80 -4.79
C ARG A 43 1.01 -3.30 -4.16
N ILE A 44 1.84 -2.36 -3.73
CA ILE A 44 3.07 -2.63 -2.99
C ILE A 44 2.86 -2.28 -1.53
N PHE A 45 3.00 -3.27 -0.66
CA PHE A 45 2.95 -3.04 0.78
C PHE A 45 4.29 -2.53 1.31
N LEU A 46 4.20 -1.56 2.22
CA LEU A 46 5.32 -0.87 2.83
C LEU A 46 5.30 -1.07 4.34
N THR A 47 6.49 -1.02 4.93
CA THR A 47 6.60 -0.75 6.37
C THR A 47 6.15 0.68 6.67
N GLU A 48 5.71 0.94 7.90
CA GLU A 48 5.33 2.30 8.35
C GLU A 48 6.46 3.32 8.09
N GLY A 49 7.71 2.92 8.34
CA GLY A 49 8.87 3.78 8.10
C GLY A 49 9.08 4.14 6.62
N GLN A 50 8.85 3.19 5.70
CA GLN A 50 8.91 3.45 4.26
C GLN A 50 7.77 4.36 3.81
N TYR A 51 6.55 4.11 4.29
CA TYR A 51 5.39 4.94 3.98
C TYR A 51 5.56 6.38 4.47
N ASN A 52 6.06 6.57 5.69
CA ASN A 52 6.36 7.90 6.23
C ASN A 52 7.46 8.62 5.44
N LYS A 53 8.47 7.91 4.94
CA LYS A 53 9.48 8.49 4.02
C LYS A 53 8.86 8.90 2.70
N PHE A 54 7.95 8.09 2.15
CA PHE A 54 7.21 8.40 0.93
C PHE A 54 6.36 9.66 1.09
N LEU A 55 5.55 9.76 2.15
CA LEU A 55 4.71 10.95 2.41
C LEU A 55 5.53 12.24 2.55
N LYS A 56 6.75 12.18 3.09
CA LYS A 56 7.66 13.34 3.17
C LYS A 56 8.17 13.82 1.81
N LYS A 57 8.14 12.97 0.78
CA LYS A 57 8.56 13.33 -0.59
C LYS A 57 7.43 13.90 -1.44
N LEU A 58 6.17 13.70 -1.02
CA LEU A 58 4.98 14.28 -1.66
C LEU A 58 4.64 15.70 -1.17
N ARG A 59 5.25 16.14 -0.07
CA ARG A 59 5.12 17.49 0.49
C ARG A 59 6.26 18.37 0.01
#